data_AF-A0A7K2Q181-F1
#
_entry.id   AF-A0A7K2Q181-F1
#
_cell.length_a   1.000
_cell.length_b   1.000
_cell.length_c   1.000
_cell.angle_alpha   90.00
_cell.angle_beta   90.00
_cell.angle_gamma   90.00
#
_symmetry.space_group_name_H-M   'P 1'
#
loop_
_entity.id
_entity.type
_entity.pdbx_description
1 polymer ?
#
loop_
_entity_poly.entity_id
_entity_poly.type
_entity_poly.pdbx_seq_one_letter_code
_entity_poly.pdbx_strand_id
1 'polypeptide(L)'
;AVAEGKSGKKAAQEVVSRSGDRWGIVYDQGEYAAFTDDLDGRWTGVGLWIESRPGDRVAVEKVQPDSPAARAGLRAGDRLLSVDGRSVTGLRVCDVIALLRGGAGTPVALHLTRDGADLTATLRRERLRTEPVTVRELPGPITVIKVAAFSRGSGEQVRAAVRAAPAGSGFMLDLRGNPGGLVTEAVTAASAFLDGGLVATYDVRGDQRALYASPGGDTGRPLVALVDGGTMSAAELVTGALQDRGRAVAVGTRTFGKGSVQMPTPLPDGSVAELTVGTYRTPGGRSLDGSGITPDLAAGDGVEERARTVLGGLGVGP
;
A
#
# COMPACT_ATOMS: atom_id res chain seq x y z
N ALA A 1 -10.83 -12.16 31.97
CA ALA A 1 -10.83 -11.07 30.97
C ALA A 1 -12.23 -10.48 30.73
N VAL A 2 -13.18 -11.16 30.06
CA VAL A 2 -14.58 -10.64 29.94
C VAL A 2 -15.31 -10.66 31.28
N ALA A 3 -15.03 -11.66 32.12
CA ALA A 3 -15.52 -11.74 33.49
C ALA A 3 -14.93 -10.68 34.45
N GLU A 4 -13.96 -9.87 34.01
CA GLU A 4 -13.25 -8.86 34.82
C GLU A 4 -13.58 -7.42 34.38
N GLY A 5 -14.64 -7.22 33.59
CA GLY A 5 -15.07 -5.88 33.16
C GLY A 5 -14.17 -5.20 32.11
N LYS A 6 -13.20 -5.92 31.54
CA LYS A 6 -12.44 -5.44 30.37
C LYS A 6 -13.30 -5.61 29.11
N SER A 7 -13.40 -4.56 28.28
CA SER A 7 -13.95 -4.66 26.92
C SER A 7 -13.31 -5.85 26.18
N GLY A 8 -14.11 -6.65 25.48
CA GLY A 8 -13.63 -7.86 24.79
C GLY A 8 -12.51 -7.56 23.78
N LYS A 9 -12.58 -6.41 23.10
CA LYS A 9 -11.47 -5.84 22.31
C LYS A 9 -10.15 -5.74 23.10
N LYS A 10 -10.17 -5.18 24.30
CA LYS A 10 -8.96 -4.98 25.13
C LYS A 10 -8.36 -6.31 25.55
N ALA A 11 -9.21 -7.29 25.87
CA ALA A 11 -8.77 -8.65 26.17
C ALA A 11 -8.14 -9.34 24.94
N ALA A 12 -8.76 -9.20 23.78
CA ALA A 12 -8.24 -9.75 22.53
C ALA A 12 -6.92 -9.07 22.11
N GLN A 13 -6.79 -7.75 22.28
CA GLN A 13 -5.55 -7.01 22.05
C GLN A 13 -4.41 -7.46 23.00
N GLU A 14 -4.72 -7.72 24.28
CA GLU A 14 -3.76 -8.29 25.22
C GLU A 14 -3.29 -9.69 24.79
N VAL A 15 -4.16 -10.51 24.20
CA VAL A 15 -3.78 -11.84 23.69
C VAL A 15 -2.93 -11.73 22.43
N VAL A 16 -3.34 -10.91 21.46
CA VAL A 16 -2.62 -10.72 20.19
C VAL A 16 -1.24 -10.11 20.43
N SER A 17 -1.12 -9.10 21.29
CA SER A 17 0.18 -8.51 21.64
C SER A 17 1.14 -9.51 22.31
N ARG A 18 0.61 -10.52 23.02
CA ARG A 18 1.40 -11.58 23.67
C ARG A 18 1.72 -12.77 22.77
N SER A 19 1.09 -12.90 21.59
CA SER A 19 1.30 -14.05 20.70
C SER A 19 2.64 -14.00 19.95
N GLY A 20 3.31 -12.84 19.93
CA GLY A 20 4.48 -12.61 19.10
C GLY A 20 4.13 -12.34 17.62
N ASP A 21 2.85 -12.31 17.27
CA ASP A 21 2.39 -11.90 15.94
C ASP A 21 2.61 -10.38 15.77
N ARG A 22 3.72 -10.04 15.11
CA ARG A 22 4.10 -8.65 14.81
C ARG A 22 3.00 -7.89 14.04
N TRP A 23 2.16 -8.59 13.29
CA TRP A 23 1.18 -8.01 12.39
C TRP A 23 -0.25 -8.08 12.94
N GLY A 24 -0.48 -8.85 14.00
CA GLY A 24 -1.80 -9.09 14.55
C GLY A 24 -2.49 -7.81 15.01
N ILE A 25 -3.72 -7.58 14.54
CA ILE A 25 -4.53 -6.42 14.91
C ILE A 25 -5.90 -6.90 15.37
N VAL A 26 -6.48 -6.20 16.35
CA VAL A 26 -7.89 -6.40 16.72
C VAL A 26 -8.63 -5.10 16.47
N TYR A 27 -9.63 -5.19 15.61
CA TYR A 27 -10.55 -4.12 15.26
C TYR A 27 -11.83 -4.27 16.09
N ASP A 28 -12.38 -3.17 16.60
CA ASP A 28 -13.80 -3.17 16.92
C ASP A 28 -14.67 -3.15 15.66
N GLN A 29 -15.99 -3.24 15.85
CA GLN A 29 -16.94 -3.29 14.74
C GLN A 29 -16.85 -2.05 13.82
N GLY A 30 -16.62 -0.86 14.39
CA GLY A 30 -16.52 0.38 13.62
C GLY A 30 -15.20 0.49 12.85
N GLU A 31 -14.09 0.09 13.49
CA GLU A 31 -12.77 0.00 12.86
C GLU A 31 -12.74 -1.04 11.74
N TYR A 32 -13.35 -2.21 11.93
CA TYR A 32 -13.39 -3.25 10.90
C TYR A 32 -14.28 -2.85 9.71
N ALA A 33 -15.39 -2.15 9.97
CA ALA A 33 -16.21 -1.57 8.92
C ALA A 33 -15.43 -0.54 8.09
N ALA A 34 -14.65 0.35 8.74
CA ALA A 34 -13.80 1.30 8.05
C ALA A 34 -12.68 0.61 7.25
N PHE A 35 -12.06 -0.43 7.79
CA PHE A 35 -11.09 -1.25 7.05
C PHE A 35 -11.70 -1.90 5.81
N THR A 36 -12.92 -2.42 5.92
CA THR A 36 -13.64 -3.02 4.79
C THR A 36 -14.01 -1.96 3.73
N ASP A 37 -14.40 -0.76 4.16
CA ASP A 37 -14.63 0.37 3.25
C ASP A 37 -13.37 0.71 2.45
N ASP A 38 -12.20 0.75 3.09
CA ASP A 38 -10.92 1.00 2.41
C ASP A 38 -10.67 -0.05 1.31
N LEU A 39 -10.94 -1.33 1.60
CA LEU A 39 -10.83 -2.42 0.62
C LEU A 39 -11.85 -2.29 -0.52
N ASP A 40 -12.99 -1.64 -0.28
CA ASP A 40 -13.98 -1.29 -1.32
C ASP A 40 -13.63 0.02 -2.06
N GLY A 41 -12.43 0.59 -1.84
CA GLY A 41 -11.97 1.82 -2.49
C GLY A 41 -12.55 3.09 -1.86
N ARG A 42 -13.10 2.97 -0.65
CA ARG A 42 -13.64 4.05 0.17
C ARG A 42 -12.71 4.28 1.36
N TRP A 43 -11.72 5.14 1.17
CA TRP A 43 -10.74 5.45 2.20
C TRP A 43 -11.35 6.21 3.39
N THR A 44 -11.20 5.73 4.62
CA THR A 44 -11.63 6.47 5.82
C THR A 44 -10.43 7.15 6.50
N GLY A 45 -10.41 8.48 6.47
CA GLY A 45 -9.33 9.24 7.06
C GLY A 45 -9.53 10.76 6.96
N VAL A 46 -8.42 11.50 6.99
CA VAL A 46 -8.46 12.98 6.97
C VAL A 46 -8.08 13.61 5.63
N GLY A 47 -7.64 12.80 4.65
CA GLY A 47 -7.27 13.27 3.31
C GLY A 47 -5.86 13.86 3.23
N LEU A 48 -4.92 13.27 3.96
CA LEU A 48 -3.49 13.61 3.90
C LEU A 48 -2.72 12.45 3.27
N TRP A 49 -1.88 12.76 2.29
CA TRP A 49 -0.73 11.93 1.94
C TRP A 49 0.49 12.50 2.64
N ILE A 50 1.27 11.61 3.24
CA ILE A 50 2.48 11.96 3.99
C ILE A 50 3.67 11.24 3.39
N GLU A 51 4.80 11.91 3.41
CA GLU A 51 6.09 11.39 2.96
C GLU A 51 7.12 11.51 4.07
N SER A 52 8.15 10.66 4.01
CA SER A 52 9.37 10.85 4.79
C SER A 52 10.32 11.76 4.01
N ARG A 53 10.87 12.76 4.70
CA ARG A 53 11.93 13.65 4.21
C ARG A 53 13.22 13.43 5.02
N PRO A 54 14.39 13.85 4.50
CA PRO A 54 15.67 13.73 5.21
C PRO A 54 15.62 14.24 6.65
N GLY A 55 16.28 13.50 7.56
CA GLY A 55 16.30 13.80 9.00
C GLY A 55 15.05 13.37 9.75
N ASP A 56 14.46 12.22 9.37
CA ASP A 56 13.30 11.59 10.01
C ASP A 56 12.07 12.51 10.13
N ARG A 57 11.86 13.34 9.11
CA ARG A 57 10.77 14.31 9.08
C ARG A 57 9.60 13.74 8.32
N VAL A 58 8.44 13.67 8.96
CA VAL A 58 7.19 13.36 8.26
C VAL A 58 6.57 14.66 7.82
N ALA A 59 6.30 14.79 6.52
CA ALA A 59 5.70 15.98 5.94
C ALA A 59 4.45 15.61 5.15
N VAL A 60 3.52 16.55 5.04
CA VAL A 60 2.38 16.45 4.14
C VAL A 60 2.91 16.56 2.71
N GLU A 61 2.76 15.50 1.92
CA GLU A 61 3.07 15.47 0.50
C GLU A 61 1.93 16.14 -0.29
N LYS A 62 0.70 15.74 0.01
CA LYS A 62 -0.51 16.19 -0.70
C LYS A 62 -1.69 16.25 0.26
N VAL A 63 -2.60 17.17 -0.01
CA VAL A 63 -3.90 17.28 0.67
C VAL A 63 -5.01 17.01 -0.34
N GLN A 64 -5.97 16.16 0.03
CA GLN A 64 -7.09 15.83 -0.84
C GLN A 64 -8.05 17.01 -0.90
N PRO A 65 -8.46 17.48 -2.09
CA PRO A 65 -9.54 18.45 -2.21
C PRO A 65 -10.80 17.97 -1.48
N ASP A 66 -11.54 18.90 -0.87
CA ASP A 66 -12.79 18.63 -0.15
C ASP A 66 -12.67 17.64 1.03
N SER A 67 -11.46 17.42 1.55
CA SER A 67 -11.22 16.57 2.72
C SER A 67 -11.25 17.34 4.05
N PRO A 68 -11.35 16.64 5.20
CA PRO A 68 -11.19 17.25 6.51
C PRO A 68 -9.91 18.07 6.64
N ALA A 69 -8.78 17.57 6.13
CA ALA A 69 -7.50 18.27 6.14
C ALA A 69 -7.50 19.54 5.28
N ALA A 70 -8.11 19.49 4.09
CA ALA A 70 -8.26 20.67 3.24
C ALA A 70 -9.10 21.75 3.91
N ARG A 71 -10.24 21.37 4.53
CA ARG A 71 -11.10 22.31 5.28
C ARG A 71 -10.41 22.91 6.50
N ALA A 72 -9.47 22.19 7.11
CA ALA A 72 -8.64 22.68 8.19
C ALA A 72 -7.45 23.55 7.73
N GLY A 73 -7.30 23.78 6.42
CA GLY A 73 -6.24 24.63 5.89
C GLY A 73 -4.84 23.99 5.94
N LEU A 74 -4.76 22.67 6.09
CA LEU A 74 -3.50 21.92 5.95
C LEU A 74 -3.03 21.97 4.50
N ARG A 75 -1.71 21.94 4.30
CA ARG A 75 -1.06 22.13 2.99
C ARG A 75 0.13 21.20 2.83
N ALA A 76 0.48 20.95 1.56
CA ALA A 76 1.74 20.31 1.24
C ALA A 76 2.91 21.10 1.85
N GLY A 77 3.86 20.38 2.44
CA GLY A 77 4.99 20.95 3.16
C GLY A 77 4.80 21.08 4.67
N ASP A 78 3.57 20.99 5.19
CA ASP A 78 3.35 20.98 6.64
C ASP A 78 4.08 19.80 7.28
N ARG A 79 4.89 20.05 8.31
CA ARG A 79 5.61 18.98 9.01
C ARG A 79 4.75 18.44 10.14
N LEU A 80 4.43 17.15 10.10
CA LEU A 80 3.68 16.47 11.15
C LEU A 80 4.61 16.13 12.33
N LEU A 81 4.26 16.56 13.54
CA LEU A 81 5.02 16.33 14.77
C LEU A 81 4.39 15.24 15.65
N SER A 82 3.06 15.26 15.80
CA SER A 82 2.34 14.23 16.56
C SER A 82 0.92 14.01 16.05
N VAL A 83 0.41 12.80 16.30
CA VAL A 83 -1.00 12.41 16.09
C VAL A 83 -1.55 11.92 17.43
N ASP A 84 -2.66 12.50 17.89
CA ASP A 84 -3.30 12.24 19.20
C ASP A 84 -2.28 12.31 20.36
N GLY A 85 -1.38 13.29 20.30
CA GLY A 85 -0.31 13.51 21.30
C GLY A 85 0.88 12.55 21.20
N ARG A 86 0.82 11.53 20.32
CA ARG A 86 1.95 10.61 20.08
C ARG A 86 2.89 11.20 19.04
N SER A 87 4.15 11.39 19.42
CA SER A 87 5.20 11.86 18.49
C SER A 87 5.34 10.91 17.29
N VAL A 88 5.50 11.49 16.10
CA VAL A 88 5.74 10.75 14.86
C VAL A 88 7.22 10.72 14.45
N THR A 89 8.10 11.33 15.25
CA THR A 89 9.53 11.39 14.94
C THR A 89 10.15 9.99 15.04
N GLY A 90 10.93 9.59 14.03
CA GLY A 90 11.54 8.25 13.96
C GLY A 90 10.56 7.12 13.66
N LEU A 91 9.26 7.40 13.50
CA LEU A 91 8.29 6.41 13.02
C LEU A 91 8.43 6.24 11.51
N ARG A 92 8.17 5.02 11.02
CA ARG A 92 8.05 4.77 9.59
C ARG A 92 6.76 5.43 9.09
N VAL A 93 6.76 5.88 7.84
CA VAL A 93 5.58 6.53 7.22
C VAL A 93 4.31 5.71 7.40
N CYS A 94 4.39 4.39 7.24
CA CYS A 94 3.26 3.48 7.42
C CYS A 94 2.69 3.48 8.86
N ASP A 95 3.55 3.60 9.87
CA ASP A 95 3.13 3.63 11.28
C ASP A 95 2.37 4.92 11.56
N VAL A 96 2.77 6.02 10.91
CA VAL A 96 2.06 7.30 10.98
C VAL A 96 0.73 7.27 10.23
N ILE A 97 0.68 6.64 9.05
CA ILE A 97 -0.57 6.41 8.32
C ILE A 97 -1.55 5.65 9.21
N ALA A 98 -1.09 4.63 9.96
CA ALA A 98 -1.94 3.88 10.87
C ALA A 98 -2.54 4.76 11.99
N LEU A 99 -1.81 5.77 12.50
CA LEU A 99 -2.34 6.72 13.48
C LEU A 99 -3.39 7.67 12.88
N LEU A 100 -3.21 8.07 11.62
CA LEU A 100 -4.16 8.94 10.91
C LEU A 100 -5.48 8.21 10.57
N ARG A 101 -5.46 6.87 10.54
CA ARG A 101 -6.64 6.01 10.32
C ARG A 101 -7.50 5.85 11.57
N GLY A 102 -8.75 5.44 11.36
CA GLY A 102 -9.73 5.20 12.42
C GLY A 102 -11.16 5.19 11.84
N GLY A 103 -12.14 4.86 12.68
CA GLY A 103 -13.55 4.81 12.26
C GLY A 103 -14.07 6.16 11.75
N ALA A 104 -14.98 6.13 10.78
CA ALA A 104 -15.60 7.35 10.25
C ALA A 104 -16.31 8.13 11.38
N GLY A 105 -16.16 9.45 11.38
CA GLY A 105 -16.71 10.36 12.39
C GLY A 105 -15.87 10.50 13.66
N THR A 106 -14.88 9.63 13.89
CA THR A 106 -13.97 9.73 15.05
C THR A 106 -13.02 10.93 14.90
N PRO A 107 -12.67 11.61 16.02
CA PRO A 107 -11.73 12.71 15.98
C PRO A 107 -10.28 12.23 15.90
N VAL A 108 -9.41 13.07 15.34
CA VAL A 108 -7.95 12.94 15.39
C VAL A 108 -7.32 14.31 15.56
N ALA A 109 -6.43 14.45 16.55
CA ALA A 109 -5.71 15.67 16.82
C ALA A 109 -4.32 15.62 16.18
N LEU A 110 -4.01 16.58 15.31
CA LEU A 110 -2.72 16.71 14.64
C LEU A 110 -1.98 17.91 15.19
N HIS A 111 -0.70 17.74 15.49
CA HIS A 111 0.24 18.81 15.76
C HIS A 111 1.25 18.87 14.61
N LEU A 112 1.33 20.01 13.94
CA LEU A 112 2.18 20.25 12.78
C LEU A 112 2.98 21.54 12.96
N THR A 113 3.99 21.74 12.10
CA THR A 113 4.66 23.04 11.95
C THR A 113 4.59 23.49 10.50
N ARG A 114 4.33 24.78 10.28
CA ARG A 114 4.46 25.45 8.98
C ARG A 114 5.41 26.63 9.13
N ASP A 115 6.51 26.63 8.38
CA ASP A 115 7.52 27.70 8.40
C ASP A 115 8.03 28.04 9.82
N GLY A 116 8.11 27.03 10.70
CA GLY A 116 8.55 27.17 12.08
C GLY A 116 7.46 27.59 13.09
N ALA A 117 6.24 27.88 12.64
CA ALA A 117 5.10 28.15 13.51
C ALA A 117 4.29 26.88 13.79
N ASP A 118 3.88 26.69 15.05
CA ASP A 118 3.04 25.56 15.46
C ASP A 118 1.61 25.70 14.92
N LEU A 119 1.05 24.57 14.49
CA LEU A 119 -0.29 24.42 13.96
C LEU A 119 -0.94 23.20 14.58
N THR A 120 -2.12 23.38 15.20
CA THR A 120 -2.91 22.28 15.74
C THR A 120 -4.23 22.18 15.00
N ALA A 121 -4.61 20.98 14.60
CA ALA A 121 -5.87 20.73 13.92
C ALA A 121 -6.55 19.47 14.50
N THR A 122 -7.79 19.62 14.98
CA THR A 122 -8.65 18.48 15.32
C THR A 122 -9.58 18.20 14.16
N LEU A 123 -9.38 17.07 13.51
CA LEU A 123 -10.12 16.66 12.32
C LEU A 123 -11.09 15.55 12.66
N ARG A 124 -12.21 15.47 11.96
CA ARG A 124 -13.09 14.29 11.97
C ARG A 124 -12.75 13.43 10.77
N ARG A 125 -12.54 12.13 10.98
CA ARG A 125 -12.29 11.19 9.88
C ARG A 125 -13.55 11.05 9.03
N GLU A 126 -13.39 11.06 7.72
CA GLU A 126 -14.48 10.95 6.76
C GLU A 126 -14.15 9.86 5.73
N ARG A 127 -15.21 9.30 5.12
CA ARG A 127 -15.07 8.43 3.96
C ARG A 127 -14.78 9.28 2.73
N LEU A 128 -13.54 9.23 2.28
CA LEU A 128 -13.03 9.90 1.09
C LEU A 128 -13.00 8.91 -0.07
N ARG A 129 -13.35 9.40 -1.26
CA ARG A 129 -13.16 8.61 -2.49
C ARG A 129 -11.69 8.63 -2.84
N THR A 130 -11.10 7.47 -3.06
CA THR A 130 -9.77 7.35 -3.66
C THR A 130 -9.90 6.88 -5.09
N GLU A 131 -9.05 7.39 -5.96
CA GLU A 131 -8.77 6.76 -7.25
C GLU A 131 -7.67 5.73 -7.01
N PRO A 132 -7.99 4.43 -6.94
CA PRO A 132 -7.00 3.41 -6.62
C PRO A 132 -5.99 3.23 -7.75
N VAL A 133 -6.38 3.57 -8.98
CA VAL A 133 -5.53 3.54 -10.17
C VAL A 133 -5.64 4.87 -10.89
N THR A 134 -4.50 5.51 -11.15
CA THR A 134 -4.42 6.69 -12.03
C THR A 134 -3.48 6.42 -13.18
N VAL A 135 -3.81 6.99 -14.34
CA VAL A 135 -3.05 6.82 -15.57
C VAL A 135 -2.60 8.19 -16.07
N ARG A 136 -1.34 8.32 -16.42
CA ARG A 136 -0.82 9.49 -17.12
C ARG A 136 0.15 9.07 -18.21
N GLU A 137 0.19 9.86 -19.26
CA GLU A 137 1.15 9.69 -20.35
C GLU A 137 2.36 10.59 -20.12
N LEU A 138 3.50 10.11 -20.59
CA LEU A 138 4.78 10.82 -20.56
C LEU A 138 5.35 10.92 -21.98
N PRO A 139 6.23 11.90 -22.25
CA PRO A 139 7.02 11.92 -23.48
C PRO A 139 7.81 10.62 -23.67
N GLY A 140 7.94 10.18 -24.93
CA GLY A 140 8.71 8.99 -25.31
C GLY A 140 7.91 7.68 -25.21
N PRO A 141 6.77 7.57 -25.90
CA PRO A 141 5.61 6.71 -25.59
C PRO A 141 5.67 5.92 -24.26
N ILE A 142 5.44 6.59 -23.12
CA ILE A 142 5.38 5.92 -21.82
C ILE A 142 4.02 6.14 -21.17
N THR A 143 3.38 5.04 -20.77
CA THR A 143 2.17 5.05 -19.93
C THR A 143 2.56 4.74 -18.49
N VAL A 144 2.31 5.68 -17.58
CA VAL A 144 2.47 5.47 -16.14
C VAL A 144 1.13 5.06 -15.56
N ILE A 145 1.10 3.89 -14.93
CA ILE A 145 -0.05 3.35 -14.22
C ILE A 145 0.32 3.36 -12.73
N LYS A 146 -0.21 4.32 -11.98
CA LYS A 146 -0.01 4.38 -10.53
C LYS A 146 -1.12 3.62 -9.83
N VAL A 147 -0.75 2.65 -8.99
CA VAL A 147 -1.69 1.90 -8.15
C VAL A 147 -1.46 2.35 -6.72
N ALA A 148 -2.39 3.14 -6.18
CA ALA A 148 -2.31 3.65 -4.81
C ALA A 148 -2.62 2.57 -3.76
N ALA A 149 -3.55 1.66 -4.08
CA ALA A 149 -3.91 0.51 -3.25
C ALA A 149 -4.64 -0.53 -4.11
N PHE A 150 -4.56 -1.80 -3.71
CA PHE A 150 -5.32 -2.89 -4.33
C PHE A 150 -6.73 -2.99 -3.74
N SER A 151 -7.56 -1.97 -3.97
CA SER A 151 -8.98 -1.99 -3.59
C SER A 151 -9.83 -2.69 -4.65
N ARG A 152 -11.09 -2.98 -4.31
CA ARG A 152 -12.05 -3.63 -5.22
C ARG A 152 -12.09 -2.94 -6.58
N GLY A 153 -11.95 -3.72 -7.64
CA GLY A 153 -11.96 -3.27 -9.04
C GLY A 153 -10.67 -2.63 -9.52
N SER A 154 -9.66 -2.42 -8.66
CA SER A 154 -8.37 -1.84 -9.08
C SER A 154 -7.62 -2.75 -10.06
N GLY A 155 -7.71 -4.07 -9.92
CA GLY A 155 -7.06 -5.01 -10.82
C GLY A 155 -7.56 -4.88 -12.25
N GLU A 156 -8.88 -4.79 -12.44
CA GLU A 156 -9.47 -4.58 -13.77
C GLU A 156 -9.20 -3.17 -14.31
N GLN A 157 -9.10 -2.14 -13.45
CA GLN A 157 -8.66 -0.81 -13.88
C GLN A 157 -7.22 -0.84 -14.44
N VAL A 158 -6.29 -1.58 -13.81
CA VAL A 158 -4.93 -1.78 -14.33
C VAL A 158 -4.97 -2.50 -15.68
N ARG A 159 -5.74 -3.59 -15.79
CA ARG A 159 -5.87 -4.33 -17.07
C ARG A 159 -6.47 -3.45 -18.18
N ALA A 160 -7.46 -2.64 -17.86
CA ALA A 160 -8.05 -1.69 -18.79
C ALA A 160 -7.04 -0.63 -19.23
N ALA A 161 -6.25 -0.08 -18.31
CA ALA A 161 -5.20 0.89 -18.61
C ALA A 161 -4.13 0.30 -19.55
N VAL A 162 -3.70 -0.95 -19.32
CA VAL A 162 -2.75 -1.64 -20.21
C VAL A 162 -3.33 -1.86 -21.61
N ARG A 163 -4.61 -2.26 -21.71
CA ARG A 163 -5.28 -2.46 -23.01
C ARG A 163 -5.49 -1.14 -23.77
N ALA A 164 -5.78 -0.05 -23.07
CA ALA A 164 -6.04 1.26 -23.67
C ALA A 164 -4.75 2.00 -24.05
N ALA A 165 -3.61 1.63 -23.47
CA ALA A 165 -2.33 2.27 -23.75
C ALA A 165 -1.92 2.10 -25.22
N PRO A 166 -1.31 3.14 -25.85
CA PRO A 166 -0.85 3.08 -27.24
C PRO A 166 0.05 1.87 -27.52
N ALA A 167 -0.02 1.32 -28.73
CA ALA A 167 0.67 0.08 -29.11
C ALA A 167 2.21 0.12 -28.97
N GLY A 168 2.81 1.31 -29.05
CA GLY A 168 4.25 1.52 -28.86
C GLY A 168 4.67 1.84 -27.42
N SER A 169 3.74 1.81 -26.45
CA SER A 169 4.02 2.32 -25.11
C SER A 169 4.92 1.40 -24.28
N GLY A 170 5.90 1.97 -23.60
CA GLY A 170 6.48 1.38 -22.39
C GLY A 170 5.58 1.63 -21.18
N PHE A 171 5.62 0.72 -20.20
CA PHE A 171 4.87 0.85 -18.95
C PHE A 171 5.78 1.19 -17.78
N MET A 172 5.35 2.16 -16.99
CA MET A 172 5.80 2.34 -15.61
C MET A 172 4.65 1.97 -14.67
N LEU A 173 4.77 0.84 -13.98
CA LEU A 173 3.86 0.46 -12.91
C LEU A 173 4.35 1.08 -11.60
N ASP A 174 3.71 2.17 -11.16
CA ASP A 174 4.11 2.90 -9.96
C ASP A 174 3.40 2.33 -8.72
N LEU A 175 4.14 1.57 -7.90
CA LEU A 175 3.70 0.95 -6.65
C LEU A 175 4.29 1.64 -5.41
N ARG A 176 4.93 2.80 -5.58
CA ARG A 176 5.50 3.59 -4.48
C ARG A 176 4.38 4.03 -3.53
N GLY A 177 4.61 3.87 -2.23
CA GLY A 177 3.63 4.18 -1.19
C GLY A 177 2.41 3.25 -1.15
N ASN A 178 2.34 2.20 -1.97
CA ASN A 178 1.20 1.29 -2.01
C ASN A 178 1.25 0.28 -0.84
N PRO A 179 0.32 0.36 0.14
CA PRO A 179 0.35 -0.48 1.32
C PRO A 179 -0.13 -1.92 1.08
N GLY A 180 -0.47 -2.28 -0.16
CA GLY A 180 -1.12 -3.53 -0.55
C GLY A 180 -2.62 -3.38 -0.69
N GLY A 181 -3.37 -4.36 -0.19
CA GLY A 181 -4.83 -4.43 -0.31
C GLY A 181 -5.28 -5.87 -0.57
N LEU A 182 -6.37 -6.01 -1.33
CA LEU A 182 -6.93 -7.29 -1.72
C LEU A 182 -5.94 -8.06 -2.62
N VAL A 183 -5.52 -9.23 -2.15
CA VAL A 183 -4.61 -10.12 -2.88
C VAL A 183 -5.18 -10.54 -4.24
N THR A 184 -6.50 -10.73 -4.31
CA THR A 184 -7.18 -11.05 -5.57
C THR A 184 -7.05 -9.92 -6.60
N GLU A 185 -7.16 -8.67 -6.17
CA GLU A 185 -7.00 -7.49 -7.04
C GLU A 185 -5.55 -7.35 -7.50
N ALA A 186 -4.60 -7.64 -6.61
CA ALA A 186 -3.18 -7.65 -6.92
C ALA A 186 -2.81 -8.73 -7.97
N VAL A 187 -3.36 -9.94 -7.83
CA VAL A 187 -3.20 -11.03 -8.83
C VAL A 187 -3.82 -10.63 -10.17
N THR A 188 -5.01 -10.02 -10.16
CA THR A 188 -5.65 -9.51 -11.38
C THR A 188 -4.81 -8.41 -12.04
N ALA A 189 -4.22 -7.50 -11.26
CA ALA A 189 -3.32 -6.47 -11.77
C ALA A 189 -2.03 -7.07 -12.37
N ALA A 190 -1.41 -8.06 -11.70
CA ALA A 190 -0.25 -8.77 -12.24
C ALA A 190 -0.58 -9.48 -13.56
N SER A 191 -1.80 -10.00 -13.69
CA SER A 191 -2.31 -10.63 -14.93
C SER A 191 -2.43 -9.65 -16.09
N ALA A 192 -2.37 -8.33 -15.86
CA ALA A 192 -2.27 -7.35 -16.95
C ALA A 192 -0.95 -7.46 -17.71
N PHE A 193 0.11 -7.98 -17.07
CA PHE A 193 1.47 -8.03 -17.60
C PHE A 193 2.01 -9.46 -17.75
N LEU A 194 1.23 -10.47 -17.37
CA LEU A 194 1.61 -11.87 -17.38
C LEU A 194 0.61 -12.68 -18.20
N ASP A 195 1.11 -13.62 -19.00
CA ASP A 195 0.29 -14.58 -19.73
C ASP A 195 0.16 -15.89 -18.95
N GLY A 196 -0.50 -15.80 -17.79
CA GLY A 196 -0.61 -16.92 -16.86
C GLY A 196 0.65 -17.22 -16.03
N GLY A 197 0.61 -18.34 -15.33
CA GLY A 197 1.70 -18.81 -14.46
C GLY A 197 1.60 -18.33 -13.01
N LEU A 198 2.53 -18.80 -12.19
CA LEU A 198 2.53 -18.57 -10.74
C LEU A 198 2.83 -17.09 -10.42
N VAL A 199 2.01 -16.51 -9.55
CA VAL A 199 2.15 -15.15 -9.03
C VAL A 199 2.67 -15.18 -7.59
N ALA A 200 2.13 -16.06 -6.75
CA ALA A 200 2.68 -16.33 -5.42
C ALA A 200 2.18 -17.66 -4.88
N THR A 201 2.91 -18.20 -3.91
CA THR A 201 2.37 -19.25 -3.03
C THR A 201 2.13 -18.67 -1.64
N TYR A 202 1.24 -19.31 -0.89
CA TYR A 202 1.04 -19.03 0.51
C TYR A 202 0.71 -20.30 1.28
N ASP A 203 1.17 -20.36 2.52
CA ASP A 203 0.80 -21.42 3.46
C ASP A 203 -0.34 -20.92 4.35
N VAL A 204 -1.30 -21.78 4.67
CA VAL A 204 -2.23 -21.55 5.79
C VAL A 204 -2.20 -22.78 6.69
N ARG A 205 -1.55 -22.67 7.85
CA ARG A 205 -1.47 -23.77 8.84
C ARG A 205 -0.98 -25.11 8.26
N GLY A 206 -0.02 -25.07 7.33
CA GLY A 206 0.52 -26.24 6.64
C GLY A 206 -0.13 -26.58 5.30
N ASP A 207 -1.26 -25.94 4.96
CA ASP A 207 -1.90 -26.10 3.65
C ASP A 207 -1.30 -25.11 2.65
N GLN A 208 -0.47 -25.63 1.76
CA GLN A 208 0.10 -24.86 0.65
C GLN A 208 -0.96 -24.51 -0.39
N ARG A 209 -0.99 -23.25 -0.79
CA ARG A 209 -1.87 -22.68 -1.80
C ARG A 209 -1.05 -21.89 -2.80
N ALA A 210 -1.57 -21.77 -4.01
CA ALA A 210 -0.94 -21.04 -5.09
C ALA A 210 -1.92 -20.08 -5.76
N LEU A 211 -1.42 -18.92 -6.15
CA LEU A 211 -2.12 -17.88 -6.87
C LEU A 211 -1.52 -17.79 -8.27
N TYR A 212 -2.37 -17.79 -9.29
CA TYR A 212 -1.96 -17.79 -10.68
C TYR A 212 -2.50 -16.57 -11.40
N ALA A 213 -1.70 -16.02 -12.32
CA ALA A 213 -2.17 -15.01 -13.25
C ALA A 213 -3.19 -15.61 -14.21
N SER A 214 -4.14 -14.79 -14.65
CA SER A 214 -4.99 -15.11 -15.79
C SER A 214 -4.16 -15.00 -17.09
N PRO A 215 -4.47 -15.80 -18.13
CA PRO A 215 -3.86 -15.64 -19.45
C PRO A 215 -4.34 -14.35 -20.15
N GLY A 216 -3.62 -13.95 -21.20
CA GLY A 216 -3.93 -12.81 -22.06
C GLY A 216 -3.38 -11.47 -21.58
N GLY A 217 -2.40 -11.47 -20.67
CA GLY A 217 -1.67 -10.26 -20.28
C GLY A 217 -0.65 -9.80 -21.31
N ASP A 218 -0.25 -8.54 -21.22
CA ASP A 218 0.76 -7.96 -22.10
C ASP A 218 2.17 -8.37 -21.66
N THR A 219 2.78 -9.27 -22.42
CA THR A 219 4.14 -9.74 -22.20
C THR A 219 5.16 -9.12 -23.14
N GLY A 220 4.72 -8.33 -24.13
CA GLY A 220 5.56 -7.84 -25.22
C GLY A 220 6.08 -6.41 -25.02
N ARG A 221 5.28 -5.53 -24.39
CA ARG A 221 5.69 -4.13 -24.20
C ARG A 221 6.65 -3.98 -23.00
N PRO A 222 7.69 -3.13 -23.09
CA PRO A 222 8.61 -2.92 -21.97
C PRO A 222 7.92 -2.47 -20.68
N LEU A 223 8.38 -2.97 -19.54
CA LEU A 223 7.77 -2.71 -18.23
C LEU A 223 8.84 -2.46 -17.17
N VAL A 224 8.65 -1.38 -16.41
CA VAL A 224 9.39 -1.06 -15.19
C VAL A 224 8.40 -0.96 -14.03
N ALA A 225 8.74 -1.54 -12.88
CA ALA A 225 7.97 -1.39 -11.64
C ALA A 225 8.69 -0.42 -10.70
N LEU A 226 8.03 0.67 -10.30
CA LEU A 226 8.59 1.63 -9.33
C LEU A 226 8.17 1.23 -7.92
N VAL A 227 9.13 1.13 -7.01
CA VAL A 227 8.90 0.67 -5.64
C VAL A 227 9.66 1.50 -4.61
N ASP A 228 9.15 1.53 -3.39
CA ASP A 228 9.82 2.13 -2.25
C ASP A 228 9.49 1.42 -0.93
N GLY A 229 10.00 1.93 0.19
CA GLY A 229 9.71 1.41 1.52
C GLY A 229 8.24 1.48 1.94
N GLY A 230 7.38 2.16 1.18
CA GLY A 230 5.93 2.17 1.33
C GLY A 230 5.22 1.07 0.54
N THR A 231 5.87 0.47 -0.46
CA THR A 231 5.39 -0.73 -1.16
C THR A 231 5.34 -1.90 -0.17
N MET A 232 4.14 -2.43 0.10
CA MET A 232 3.91 -3.42 1.16
C MET A 232 2.95 -4.55 0.72
N SER A 233 3.09 -5.74 1.30
CA SER A 233 2.10 -6.82 1.25
C SER A 233 1.76 -7.23 -0.19
N ALA A 234 0.49 -7.16 -0.60
CA ALA A 234 0.04 -7.50 -1.95
C ALA A 234 0.79 -6.73 -3.05
N ALA A 235 1.31 -5.52 -2.78
CA ALA A 235 2.15 -4.79 -3.72
C ALA A 235 3.52 -5.45 -3.89
N GLU A 236 4.13 -5.92 -2.79
CA GLU A 236 5.39 -6.67 -2.82
C GLU A 236 5.24 -8.01 -3.54
N LEU A 237 4.05 -8.63 -3.42
CA LEU A 237 3.69 -9.85 -4.13
C LEU A 237 3.71 -9.61 -5.65
N VAL A 238 3.07 -8.53 -6.13
CA VAL A 238 3.09 -8.16 -7.55
C VAL A 238 4.50 -7.83 -8.02
N THR A 239 5.25 -7.02 -7.27
CA THR A 239 6.65 -6.71 -7.60
C THR A 239 7.49 -7.98 -7.70
N GLY A 240 7.42 -8.86 -6.71
CA GLY A 240 8.16 -10.12 -6.68
C GLY A 240 7.79 -11.06 -7.82
N ALA A 241 6.50 -11.15 -8.16
CA ALA A 241 6.02 -11.96 -9.28
C ALA A 241 6.55 -11.45 -10.63
N LEU A 242 6.51 -10.14 -10.86
CA LEU A 242 7.00 -9.55 -12.10
C LEU A 242 8.54 -9.64 -12.20
N GLN A 243 9.24 -9.45 -11.09
CA GLN A 243 10.70 -9.54 -11.02
C GLN A 243 11.19 -10.99 -11.24
N ASP A 244 10.66 -11.96 -10.48
CA ASP A 244 11.10 -13.37 -10.58
C ASP A 244 10.83 -13.99 -11.94
N ARG A 245 9.82 -13.48 -12.65
CA ARG A 245 9.46 -13.93 -13.98
C ARG A 245 10.19 -13.18 -15.09
N GLY A 246 11.13 -12.30 -14.73
CA GLY A 246 11.87 -11.47 -15.69
C GLY A 246 10.96 -10.53 -16.50
N ARG A 247 9.76 -10.23 -16.01
CA ARG A 247 8.76 -9.46 -16.74
C ARG A 247 8.96 -7.96 -16.57
N ALA A 248 9.40 -7.52 -15.40
CA ALA A 248 9.66 -6.12 -15.11
C ALA A 248 11.04 -5.95 -14.47
N VAL A 249 11.67 -4.80 -14.76
CA VAL A 249 12.79 -4.31 -13.96
C VAL A 249 12.22 -3.49 -12.80
N ALA A 250 12.50 -3.89 -11.57
CA ALA A 250 12.13 -3.14 -10.37
C ALA A 250 13.14 -2.02 -10.11
N VAL A 251 12.67 -0.78 -9.97
CA VAL A 251 13.50 0.41 -9.78
C VAL A 251 13.01 1.19 -8.55
N GLY A 252 13.93 1.58 -7.67
CA GLY A 252 13.59 2.40 -6.50
C GLY A 252 14.34 2.00 -5.24
N THR A 253 13.63 1.92 -4.10
CA THR A 253 14.23 1.47 -2.82
C THR A 253 13.62 0.16 -2.35
N ARG A 254 14.27 -0.50 -1.38
CA ARG A 254 13.80 -1.76 -0.79
C ARG A 254 12.37 -1.59 -0.23
N THR A 255 11.52 -2.58 -0.51
CA THR A 255 10.12 -2.58 -0.04
C THR A 255 10.01 -2.98 1.43
N PHE A 256 8.79 -2.88 1.97
CA PHE A 256 8.57 -2.91 3.41
C PHE A 256 8.91 -4.24 4.11
N GLY A 257 8.63 -5.37 3.48
CA GLY A 257 8.85 -6.70 4.02
C GLY A 257 7.69 -7.27 4.84
N LYS A 258 6.44 -7.07 4.40
CA LYS A 258 5.27 -7.75 5.00
C LYS A 258 4.94 -8.96 4.16
N GLY A 259 5.48 -10.11 4.56
CA GLY A 259 5.23 -11.40 3.91
C GLY A 259 4.13 -12.24 4.52
N SER A 260 3.42 -11.75 5.54
CA SER A 260 2.40 -12.52 6.26
C SER A 260 1.04 -12.53 5.53
N VAL A 261 0.37 -13.67 5.59
CA VAL A 261 -1.05 -13.81 5.25
C VAL A 261 -1.83 -13.58 6.53
N GLN A 262 -2.77 -12.64 6.52
CA GLN A 262 -3.65 -12.42 7.65
C GLN A 262 -5.09 -12.79 7.31
N MET A 263 -5.81 -13.36 8.28
CA MET A 263 -7.23 -13.67 8.12
C MET A 263 -8.05 -13.02 9.23
N PRO A 264 -9.17 -12.35 8.88
CA PRO A 264 -10.09 -11.82 9.86
C PRO A 264 -10.83 -12.97 10.56
N THR A 265 -10.80 -12.97 11.89
CA THR A 265 -11.52 -13.90 12.76
C THR A 265 -12.53 -13.11 13.59
N PRO A 266 -13.84 -13.25 13.31
CA PRO A 266 -14.87 -12.62 14.13
C PRO A 266 -14.83 -13.13 15.57
N LEU A 267 -15.02 -12.23 16.53
CA LEU A 267 -15.06 -12.51 17.96
C LEU A 267 -16.50 -12.39 18.50
N PRO A 268 -16.83 -13.06 19.62
CA PRO A 268 -18.20 -13.09 20.15
C PRO A 268 -18.80 -11.72 20.51
N ASP A 269 -17.96 -10.71 20.76
CA ASP A 269 -18.36 -9.34 21.07
C ASP A 269 -18.55 -8.45 19.82
N GLY A 270 -18.44 -9.03 18.61
CA GLY A 270 -18.55 -8.32 17.34
C GLY A 270 -17.25 -7.64 16.87
N SER A 271 -16.17 -7.73 17.66
CA SER A 271 -14.82 -7.33 17.22
C SER A 271 -14.22 -8.35 16.25
N VAL A 272 -13.15 -7.99 15.55
CA VAL A 272 -12.47 -8.86 14.58
C VAL A 272 -10.98 -8.88 14.87
N ALA A 273 -10.42 -10.07 15.05
CA ALA A 273 -8.98 -10.28 15.14
C ALA A 273 -8.42 -10.66 13.77
N GLU A 274 -7.55 -9.81 13.22
CA GLU A 274 -6.81 -10.08 11.99
C GLU A 274 -5.47 -10.73 12.36
N LEU A 275 -5.42 -12.06 12.25
CA LEU A 275 -4.30 -12.85 12.74
C LEU A 275 -3.44 -13.35 11.58
N THR A 276 -2.13 -13.36 11.77
CA THR A 276 -1.21 -14.03 10.84
C THR A 276 -1.49 -15.53 10.85
N VAL A 277 -1.80 -16.08 9.69
CA VAL A 277 -2.11 -17.51 9.51
C VAL A 277 -1.08 -18.23 8.62
N GLY A 278 -0.11 -17.47 8.10
CA GLY A 278 0.72 -17.94 7.00
C GLY A 278 1.71 -16.92 6.48
N THR A 279 2.48 -17.33 5.48
CA THR A 279 3.43 -16.47 4.77
C THR A 279 3.32 -16.65 3.26
N TYR A 280 3.42 -15.54 2.52
CA TYR A 280 3.59 -15.52 1.08
C TYR A 280 5.03 -15.84 0.66
N ARG A 281 5.16 -16.47 -0.50
CA ARG A 281 6.42 -16.58 -1.22
C ARG A 281 6.24 -16.15 -2.68
N THR A 282 7.27 -15.52 -3.23
CA THR A 282 7.32 -15.17 -4.64
C THR A 282 7.50 -16.42 -5.52
N PRO A 283 7.34 -16.34 -6.85
CA PRO A 283 7.50 -17.50 -7.74
C PRO A 283 8.89 -18.16 -7.66
N GLY A 284 9.95 -17.38 -7.40
CA GLY A 284 11.30 -17.85 -7.14
C GLY A 284 11.53 -18.38 -5.72
N GLY A 285 10.48 -18.48 -4.89
CA GLY A 285 10.52 -19.04 -3.55
C GLY A 285 10.99 -18.09 -2.44
N ARG A 286 11.21 -16.80 -2.75
CA ARG A 286 11.68 -15.79 -1.78
C ARG A 286 10.61 -15.51 -0.74
N SER A 287 11.00 -15.48 0.53
CA SER A 287 10.17 -14.92 1.60
C SER A 287 10.26 -13.40 1.55
N LEU A 288 9.14 -12.73 1.82
CA LEU A 288 9.09 -11.27 1.93
C LEU A 288 9.27 -10.81 3.38
N ASP A 289 8.98 -11.68 4.36
CA ASP A 289 8.84 -11.27 5.76
C ASP A 289 10.19 -10.78 6.34
N GLY A 290 10.20 -9.53 6.79
CA GLY A 290 11.38 -8.87 7.36
C GLY A 290 12.43 -8.39 6.37
N SER A 291 12.40 -8.83 5.10
CA SER A 291 13.40 -8.47 4.08
C SER A 291 12.87 -7.60 2.94
N GLY A 292 11.59 -7.75 2.59
CA GLY A 292 11.00 -7.14 1.41
C GLY A 292 11.63 -7.61 0.10
N ILE A 293 11.27 -6.92 -0.98
CA ILE A 293 11.85 -7.01 -2.31
C ILE A 293 12.96 -5.97 -2.42
N THR A 294 14.14 -6.43 -2.85
CA THR A 294 15.22 -5.53 -3.26
C THR A 294 15.04 -5.21 -4.76
N PRO A 295 14.99 -3.92 -5.14
CA PRO A 295 14.85 -3.54 -6.54
C PRO A 295 16.10 -3.95 -7.35
N ASP A 296 15.93 -4.23 -8.63
CA ASP A 296 17.03 -4.54 -9.55
C ASP A 296 17.97 -3.33 -9.72
N LEU A 297 17.39 -2.12 -9.69
CA LEU A 297 18.12 -0.87 -9.75
C LEU A 297 17.73 0.06 -8.61
N ALA A 298 18.68 0.34 -7.72
CA ALA A 298 18.48 1.29 -6.63
C ALA A 298 18.32 2.72 -7.18
N ALA A 299 17.33 3.45 -6.67
CA ALA A 299 17.11 4.87 -6.87
C ALA A 299 16.30 5.46 -5.71
N GLY A 300 16.78 6.59 -5.17
CA GLY A 300 15.97 7.45 -4.30
C GLY A 300 15.38 8.57 -5.14
N ASP A 301 16.04 9.73 -5.11
CA ASP A 301 15.72 10.87 -5.97
C ASP A 301 15.93 10.50 -7.46
N GLY A 302 15.05 11.01 -8.34
CA GLY A 302 15.15 10.76 -9.79
C GLY A 302 14.73 9.35 -10.25
N VAL A 303 14.01 8.58 -9.43
CA VAL A 303 13.55 7.22 -9.78
C VAL A 303 12.82 7.13 -11.12
N GLU A 304 12.01 8.14 -11.47
CA GLU A 304 11.30 8.19 -12.75
C GLU A 304 12.24 8.42 -13.94
N GLU A 305 13.28 9.26 -13.78
CA GLU A 305 14.30 9.45 -14.82
C GLU A 305 15.08 8.17 -15.06
N ARG A 306 15.48 7.48 -13.98
CA ARG A 306 16.14 6.17 -14.09
C ARG A 306 15.25 5.14 -14.77
N ALA A 307 13.97 5.12 -14.45
CA ALA A 307 13.00 4.25 -15.11
C ALA A 307 12.85 4.57 -16.61
N ARG A 308 12.90 5.84 -17.02
CA ARG A 308 12.93 6.22 -18.45
C ARG A 308 14.16 5.67 -19.14
N THR A 309 15.35 5.77 -18.52
CA THR A 309 16.59 5.21 -19.07
C THR A 309 16.47 3.70 -19.28
N VAL A 310 15.89 2.98 -18.32
CA VAL A 310 15.66 1.53 -18.43
C VAL A 310 14.70 1.22 -19.57
N LEU A 311 13.56 1.91 -19.66
CA LEU A 311 12.60 1.72 -20.75
C LEU A 311 13.23 2.01 -22.13
N GLY A 312 14.07 3.05 -22.22
CA GLY A 312 14.85 3.35 -23.43
C GLY A 312 15.77 2.19 -23.83
N GLY A 313 16.48 1.59 -22.87
CA GLY A 313 17.32 0.41 -23.09
C GLY A 313 16.52 -0.86 -23.45
N LEU A 314 15.25 -0.94 -23.05
CA LEU A 314 14.33 -2.03 -23.39
C LEU A 314 13.61 -1.81 -24.73
N GLY A 315 13.92 -0.74 -25.47
CA GLY A 315 13.40 -0.48 -26.81
C GLY A 315 12.24 0.50 -26.88
N VAL A 316 11.93 1.23 -25.80
CA VAL A 316 10.96 2.35 -25.85
C VAL A 316 11.67 3.59 -26.39
N GLY A 317 11.43 3.92 -27.66
CA GLY A 317 12.03 5.08 -28.31
C GLY A 317 11.32 6.41 -27.97
N PRO A 318 12.01 7.56 -28.17
CA PRO A 318 11.39 8.89 -28.10
C PRO A 318 10.30 9.10 -29.16
#